data_AF-A0A2W6YAZ3-F1
#
_entry.id   AF-A0A2W6YAZ3-F1
#
_cell.length_a   1.000
_cell.length_b   1.000
_cell.length_c   1.000
_cell.angle_alpha   90.00
_cell.angle_beta   90.00
_cell.angle_gamma   90.00
#
_symmetry.space_group_name_H-M   'P 1'
#
loop_
_entity.id
_entity.type
_entity.pdbx_description
1 polymer ?
#
loop_
_entity_poly.entity_id
_entity_poly.type
_entity_poly.pdbx_seq_one_letter_code
_entity_poly.pdbx_strand_id
1 'polypeptide(L)'
;MTNQELFLFYNVENFYPPKQESLGFHNWDDYKYHLKIRKITNAFRFVEEDFGKLPSIIGLAEIGARSVLEDLIKSDSQFVITKSSMNHLTTPEI
;
A
#
# COMPACT_ATOMS: atom_id res chain seq x y z
N MET A 1 0.90 -20.27 -24.78
CA MET A 1 0.60 -19.02 -24.05
C MET A 1 1.32 -19.10 -22.72
N THR A 2 2.30 -18.22 -22.49
CA THR A 2 2.99 -18.14 -21.20
C THR A 2 2.07 -17.44 -20.20
N ASN A 3 1.64 -18.15 -19.17
CA ASN A 3 0.87 -17.57 -18.07
C ASN A 3 1.82 -16.72 -17.23
N GLN A 4 1.93 -15.44 -17.55
CA GLN A 4 2.77 -14.51 -16.79
C GLN A 4 1.99 -14.04 -15.56
N GLU A 5 2.56 -14.14 -14.38
CA GLU A 5 1.98 -13.59 -13.15
C GLU A 5 2.56 -12.18 -12.91
N LEU A 6 1.74 -11.26 -12.41
CA LEU A 6 2.15 -9.88 -12.15
C LEU A 6 2.32 -9.66 -10.64
N PHE A 7 3.51 -9.17 -10.26
CA PHE A 7 3.84 -8.83 -8.87
C PHE A 7 4.15 -7.34 -8.81
N LEU A 8 3.54 -6.63 -7.86
CA LEU A 8 3.76 -5.21 -7.63
C LEU A 8 4.37 -4.99 -6.25
N PHE A 9 5.45 -4.20 -6.18
CA PHE A 9 6.02 -3.72 -4.93
C PHE A 9 6.00 -2.21 -4.93
N TYR A 10 5.33 -1.59 -3.95
CA TYR A 10 5.13 -0.16 -3.90
C TYR A 10 5.44 0.41 -2.52
N ASN A 11 6.41 1.32 -2.45
CA ASN A 11 6.65 2.13 -1.26
C ASN A 11 5.61 3.26 -1.19
N VAL A 12 4.83 3.32 -0.10
CA VAL A 12 3.76 4.31 0.06
C VAL A 12 4.19 5.58 0.80
N GLU A 13 5.49 5.80 1.00
CA GLU A 13 6.09 7.01 1.59
C GLU A 13 5.49 7.31 2.96
N ASN A 14 5.89 6.55 3.98
CA ASN A 14 5.52 6.77 5.36
C ASN A 14 4.00 7.01 5.56
N PHE A 15 3.17 6.03 5.22
CA PHE A 15 1.72 6.20 5.23
C PHE A 15 1.12 5.88 6.60
N TYR A 16 0.77 6.94 7.33
CA TYR A 16 0.28 6.89 8.70
C TYR A 16 -1.22 7.27 8.79
N PRO A 17 -1.96 6.78 9.82
CA PRO A 17 -3.29 7.29 10.16
C PRO A 17 -3.34 8.81 10.36
N PRO A 18 -4.50 9.47 10.14
CA PRO A 18 -4.63 10.91 10.33
C PRO A 18 -4.44 11.33 11.80
N LYS A 19 -4.21 12.63 12.04
CA LYS A 19 -4.13 13.24 13.38
C LYS A 19 -3.00 12.70 14.27
N GLN A 20 -1.84 12.42 13.66
CA GLN A 20 -0.60 12.07 14.37
C GLN A 20 0.31 13.29 14.52
N GLU A 21 -0.14 14.26 15.33
CA GLU A 21 0.60 15.50 15.59
C GLU A 21 1.99 15.23 16.19
N SER A 22 2.13 14.14 16.96
CA SER A 22 3.40 13.72 17.59
C SER A 22 4.49 13.28 16.61
N LEU A 23 4.15 13.00 15.34
CA LEU A 23 5.09 12.55 14.31
C LEU A 23 5.53 13.69 13.36
N GLY A 24 5.19 14.95 13.67
CA GLY A 24 5.56 16.10 12.84
C GLY A 24 4.69 16.25 11.58
N PHE A 25 3.59 15.50 11.47
CA PHE A 25 2.65 15.58 10.35
C PHE A 25 1.67 16.75 10.54
N HIS A 26 2.14 17.97 10.31
CA HIS A 26 1.28 19.15 10.32
C HIS A 26 0.23 19.07 9.21
N ASN A 27 -1.03 19.35 9.55
CA ASN A 27 -2.17 19.31 8.63
C ASN A 27 -2.42 17.94 7.98
N TRP A 28 -2.02 16.83 8.60
CA TRP A 28 -2.39 15.49 8.14
C TRP A 28 -3.75 15.10 8.71
N ASP A 29 -4.80 15.41 7.95
CA ASP A 29 -6.20 15.24 8.31
C ASP A 29 -6.86 14.05 7.59
N ASP A 30 -8.11 13.78 7.97
CA ASP A 30 -8.90 12.68 7.41
C ASP A 30 -9.07 12.82 5.88
N TYR A 31 -9.21 14.05 5.38
CA TYR A 31 -9.35 14.31 3.95
C TYR A 31 -8.10 13.89 3.17
N LYS A 32 -6.92 14.32 3.59
CA LYS A 32 -5.65 13.97 2.94
C LYS A 32 -5.34 12.48 3.06
N TYR A 33 -5.68 11.88 4.20
CA TYR A 33 -5.59 10.45 4.42
C TYR A 33 -6.42 9.67 3.38
N HIS A 34 -7.72 9.95 3.27
CA HIS A 34 -8.60 9.28 2.30
C HIS A 34 -8.24 9.60 0.85
N LEU A 35 -7.76 10.81 0.57
CA LEU A 35 -7.24 11.15 -0.75
C LEU A 35 -6.01 10.30 -1.11
N LYS A 36 -5.10 10.05 -0.16
CA LYS A 36 -3.94 9.17 -0.38
C LYS A 36 -4.36 7.72 -0.59
N ILE A 37 -5.30 7.19 0.21
CA ILE A 37 -5.92 5.87 -0.03
C ILE A 37 -6.39 5.76 -1.48
N ARG A 38 -7.26 6.69 -1.93
CA ARG A 38 -7.82 6.66 -3.29
C ARG A 38 -6.75 6.73 -4.38
N LYS A 39 -5.71 7.55 -4.18
CA LYS A 39 -4.60 7.67 -5.15
C LYS A 39 -3.80 6.37 -5.27
N ILE A 40 -3.54 5.69 -4.16
CA ILE A 40 -2.85 4.40 -4.14
C ILE A 40 -3.71 3.34 -4.85
N THR A 41 -5.01 3.27 -4.53
CA THR A 41 -5.96 2.35 -5.18
C THR A 41 -6.01 2.58 -6.69
N ASN A 42 -6.06 3.83 -7.13
CA ASN A 42 -6.03 4.16 -8.56
C ASN A 42 -4.73 3.75 -9.25
N ALA A 43 -3.58 3.80 -8.55
CA ALA A 43 -2.32 3.33 -9.13
C ALA A 43 -2.39 1.83 -9.49
N PHE A 44 -3.08 1.01 -8.68
CA PHE A 44 -3.29 -0.41 -9.01
C PHE A 44 -4.19 -0.58 -10.23
N ARG A 45 -5.16 0.32 -10.43
CA ARG A 45 -6.02 0.32 -11.63
C ARG A 45 -5.28 0.73 -12.89
N PHE A 46 -4.37 1.69 -12.81
CA PHE A 46 -3.50 2.01 -13.95
C PHE A 46 -2.61 0.83 -14.34
N VAL A 47 -2.12 0.06 -13.36
CA VAL A 47 -1.40 -1.20 -13.65
C VAL A 47 -2.32 -2.20 -14.37
N GLU A 48 -3.58 -2.31 -14.00
CA GLU A 48 -4.54 -3.16 -14.73
C GLU A 48 -4.80 -2.67 -16.16
N GLU A 49 -4.93 -1.35 -16.36
CA GLU A 49 -5.10 -0.75 -17.69
C GLU A 49 -3.89 -1.04 -18.59
N ASP A 50 -2.67 -0.93 -18.07
CA ASP A 50 -1.43 -1.12 -18.82
C ASP A 50 -1.14 -2.60 -19.13
N PHE A 51 -1.43 -3.51 -18.20
CA PHE A 51 -1.07 -4.93 -18.31
C PHE A 51 -2.27 -5.86 -18.60
N GLY A 52 -3.48 -5.30 -18.71
CA GLY A 52 -4.72 -6.03 -18.96
C GLY A 52 -5.21 -6.91 -17.80
N LYS A 53 -4.62 -6.75 -16.61
CA LYS A 53 -4.95 -7.52 -15.39
C LYS A 53 -4.39 -6.85 -14.14
N LEU A 54 -5.06 -7.06 -13.02
CA LEU A 54 -4.53 -6.70 -11.70
C LEU A 54 -3.28 -7.53 -11.32
N PRO A 55 -2.37 -6.99 -10.49
CA PRO A 55 -1.31 -7.77 -9.87
C PRO A 55 -1.88 -8.90 -9.01
N SER A 56 -1.30 -10.09 -9.14
CA SER A 56 -1.65 -11.27 -8.34
C SER A 56 -1.20 -11.10 -6.88
N ILE A 57 -0.10 -10.36 -6.66
CA ILE A 57 0.39 -9.97 -5.33
C ILE A 57 0.83 -8.50 -5.36
N ILE A 58 0.43 -7.77 -4.32
CA ILE A 58 0.88 -6.40 -4.05
C ILE A 58 1.60 -6.37 -2.70
N GLY A 59 2.91 -6.08 -2.72
CA GLY A 59 3.71 -5.79 -1.54
C GLY A 59 3.78 -4.28 -1.28
N LEU A 60 3.46 -3.84 -0.07
CA LEU A 60 3.57 -2.43 0.33
C LEU A 60 4.68 -2.24 1.36
N ALA A 61 5.51 -1.22 1.16
CA ALA A 61 6.53 -0.79 2.12
C ALA A 61 6.13 0.54 2.79
N GLU A 62 6.66 0.79 4.00
CA GLU A 62 6.41 2.00 4.78
C GLU A 62 4.95 2.28 5.15
N ILE A 63 4.18 1.22 5.41
CA ILE A 63 2.87 1.31 6.06
C ILE A 63 3.08 1.55 7.56
N GLY A 64 2.63 2.70 8.03
CA GLY A 64 2.86 3.16 9.41
C GLY A 64 1.94 2.53 10.46
N ALA A 65 0.80 1.98 10.05
CA ALA A 65 -0.10 1.28 10.97
C ALA A 65 -0.96 0.24 10.26
N ARG A 66 -1.42 -0.75 11.01
CA ARG A 66 -2.33 -1.80 10.51
C ARG A 66 -3.65 -1.24 9.98
N SER A 67 -4.20 -0.21 10.63
CA SER A 67 -5.46 0.42 10.20
C SER A 67 -5.37 0.99 8.78
N VAL A 68 -4.20 1.47 8.36
CA VAL A 68 -3.96 1.96 7.00
C VAL A 68 -4.12 0.84 5.97
N LEU A 69 -3.57 -0.34 6.28
CA LEU A 69 -3.72 -1.50 5.42
C LEU A 69 -5.19 -1.95 5.34
N GLU A 70 -5.89 -1.95 6.47
CA GLU A 70 -7.31 -2.32 6.52
C GLU A 70 -8.19 -1.34 5.74
N ASP A 71 -7.88 -0.05 5.77
CA ASP A 71 -8.60 0.96 5.00
C ASP A 71 -8.29 0.89 3.50
N LEU A 72 -7.05 0.57 3.12
CA LEU A 72 -6.69 0.28 1.72
C LEU A 72 -7.50 -0.90 1.17
N ILE A 73 -7.63 -1.98 1.93
CA ILE A 73 -8.43 -3.16 1.55
C ILE A 73 -9.91 -2.82 1.42
N LYS A 74 -10.47 -2.03 2.36
CA LYS A 74 -11.88 -1.62 2.31
C LYS A 74 -12.18 -0.65 1.16
N SER A 75 -11.18 0.07 0.67
CA SER A 75 -11.37 1.10 -0.36
C SER A 75 -11.81 0.55 -1.71
N ASP A 76 -11.54 -0.73 -1.99
CA ASP A 76 -11.94 -1.39 -3.22
C ASP A 76 -12.06 -2.90 -3.01
N SER A 77 -13.28 -3.41 -3.19
CA SER A 77 -13.68 -4.78 -2.88
C SER A 77 -13.03 -5.85 -3.77
N GLN A 78 -12.31 -5.46 -4.83
CA GLN A 78 -11.64 -6.42 -5.70
C GLN A 78 -10.23 -6.79 -5.21
N PHE A 79 -9.66 -6.05 -4.25
CA PHE A 79 -8.35 -6.38 -3.70
C PHE A 79 -8.47 -7.34 -2.53
N VAL A 80 -7.84 -8.50 -2.64
CA VAL A 80 -7.57 -9.40 -1.51
C VAL A 80 -6.10 -9.24 -1.14
N ILE A 81 -5.79 -8.33 -0.22
CA ILE A 81 -4.43 -8.18 0.28
C ILE A 81 -4.21 -9.18 1.42
N THR A 82 -3.36 -10.17 1.18
CA THR A 82 -2.97 -11.15 2.21
C THR A 82 -1.71 -10.66 2.91
N LYS A 83 -1.74 -10.56 4.24
CA LYS A 83 -0.59 -10.10 5.02
C LYS A 83 0.45 -11.20 5.16
N SER A 84 1.66 -10.95 4.68
CA SER A 84 2.89 -11.61 5.13
C SER A 84 3.79 -10.54 5.76
N SER A 85 4.29 -10.81 6.97
CA SER A 85 5.32 -9.96 7.59
C SER A 85 6.66 -10.49 7.11
N MET A 86 7.33 -9.79 6.20
CA MET A 86 8.74 -10.06 5.94
C MET A 86 9.53 -9.39 7.05
N ASN A 87 10.14 -10.20 7.92
CA ASN A 87 11.05 -9.67 8.93
C ASN A 87 12.19 -8.95 8.21
N HIS A 88 12.55 -7.77 8.71
CA HIS A 88 13.74 -7.05 8.26
C HIS A 88 14.92 -8.03 8.41
N LEU A 89 15.51 -8.46 7.29
CA LEU A 89 16.84 -9.06 7.33
C LEU A 89 17.76 -7.93 7.76
N THR A 90 18.06 -7.85 9.06
CA THR A 90 19.14 -7.00 9.53
C THR A 90 20.40 -7.49 8.83
N THR A 91 21.06 -6.59 8.11
CA THR A 91 22.40 -6.82 7.55
C THR A 91 23.26 -7.43 8.66
N PRO A 92 23.98 -8.55 8.44
CA PRO A 92 24.90 -9.06 9.44
C PRO A 92 25.91 -7.95 9.74
N GLU A 93 26.01 -7.54 11.01
CA GLU A 93 27.14 -6.73 11.45
C GLU A 93 28.42 -7.56 11.22
N ILE A 94 29.33 -7.03 10.39
CA ILE A 94 30.65 -7.61 10.11
C ILE A 94 31.61 -7.19 11.22
#